data_AF-A0A959KPP4-F1
#
_entry.id   AF-A0A959KPP4-F1
#
_cell.length_a   1.000
_cell.length_b   1.000
_cell.length_c   1.000
_cell.angle_alpha   90.00
_cell.angle_beta   90.00
_cell.angle_gamma   90.00
#
_symmetry.space_group_name_H-M   'P 1'
#
loop_
_entity.id
_entity.type
_entity.pdbx_description
1 polymer ?
#
loop_
_entity_poly.entity_id
_entity_poly.type
_entity_poly.pdbx_seq_one_letter_code
_entity_poly.pdbx_strand_id
1 'polypeptide(L)'
;RGPNQVSIPKLYFKVALDLKHQRGIGFLMPNRALDAPLRSFAVSIDKVEEESGIDFFAALSDEREAQLESYASYPEWAPPDELDEVEPLYPPSLPRNHFNTVQAAQLQNSDREVIVCGTVVSASLSRKGNVFLNLDKKYPNQIFTVTIWKDQLEQFDYAPHESLLGKAICVEGKVV
;
A
#
# COMPACT_ATOMS: atom_id res chain seq x y z
N ARG A 1 26.06 18.06 -6.45
CA ARG A 1 27.44 17.52 -6.44
C ARG A 1 27.86 17.43 -4.98
N GLY A 2 28.37 16.29 -4.53
CA GLY A 2 28.85 16.15 -3.15
C GLY A 2 30.19 16.88 -2.92
N PRO A 3 30.63 17.00 -1.66
CA PRO A 3 31.91 17.64 -1.31
C PRO A 3 33.12 16.98 -1.99
N ASN A 4 33.00 15.70 -2.36
CA ASN A 4 34.04 14.94 -3.07
C ASN A 4 33.92 15.03 -4.61
N GLN A 5 33.17 16.00 -5.15
CA GLN A 5 32.85 16.13 -6.59
C GLN A 5 32.15 14.92 -7.23
N VAL A 6 31.68 13.98 -6.42
CA VAL A 6 30.89 12.85 -6.88
C VAL A 6 29.47 13.33 -7.24
N SER A 7 29.00 12.90 -8.41
CA SER A 7 27.63 13.11 -8.87
C SER A 7 26.67 12.32 -7.99
N ILE A 8 25.63 12.98 -7.48
CA ILE A 8 24.58 12.33 -6.69
C ILE A 8 23.46 11.96 -7.69
N PRO A 9 23.14 10.67 -7.87
CA PRO A 9 22.07 10.25 -8.75
C PRO A 9 20.72 10.84 -8.32
N LYS A 10 19.89 11.23 -9.28
CA LYS A 10 18.51 11.69 -9.02
C LYS A 10 17.57 10.51 -8.73
N LEU A 11 17.81 9.39 -9.41
CA LEU A 11 17.05 8.16 -9.31
C LEU A 11 18.02 7.01 -9.01
N TYR A 12 17.49 5.95 -8.43
CA TYR A 12 18.10 4.62 -8.42
C TYR A 12 17.07 3.61 -8.92
N PHE A 13 17.56 2.51 -9.49
CA PHE A 13 16.70 1.47 -10.03
C PHE A 13 17.04 0.10 -9.47
N LYS A 14 16.09 -0.82 -9.58
CA LYS A 14 16.31 -2.24 -9.33
C LYS A 14 15.49 -3.05 -10.31
N VAL A 15 16.09 -4.03 -10.96
CA VAL A 15 15.42 -4.96 -11.87
C VAL A 15 15.50 -6.37 -11.31
N ALA A 16 14.48 -7.17 -11.56
CA ALA A 16 14.43 -8.57 -11.18
C ALA A 16 13.72 -9.40 -12.25
N LEU A 17 14.19 -10.64 -12.42
CA LEU A 17 13.68 -11.58 -13.41
C LEU A 17 13.41 -12.94 -12.75
N ASP A 18 12.24 -13.50 -13.04
CA ASP A 18 11.83 -14.83 -12.60
C ASP A 18 11.57 -15.70 -13.83
N LEU A 19 12.57 -16.50 -14.19
CA LEU A 19 12.51 -17.42 -15.32
C LEU A 19 11.57 -18.61 -15.09
N LYS A 20 11.20 -18.93 -13.85
CA LYS A 20 10.30 -20.06 -13.59
C LYS A 20 8.86 -19.69 -13.92
N HIS A 21 8.45 -18.48 -13.56
CA HIS A 21 7.11 -17.96 -13.81
C HIS A 21 7.04 -17.04 -15.03
N GLN A 22 8.15 -16.85 -15.74
CA GLN A 22 8.27 -16.05 -16.96
C GLN A 22 7.78 -14.61 -16.75
N ARG A 23 8.38 -13.90 -15.79
CA ARG A 23 8.03 -12.51 -15.45
C ARG A 23 9.25 -11.66 -15.12
N GLY A 24 9.19 -10.39 -15.49
CA GLY A 24 10.14 -9.36 -15.12
C GLY A 24 9.48 -8.25 -14.29
N ILE A 25 10.30 -7.46 -13.59
CA ILE A 25 9.88 -6.22 -12.96
C ILE A 25 11.07 -5.28 -12.81
N GLY A 26 10.82 -3.99 -13.04
CA GLY A 26 11.73 -2.90 -12.72
C GLY A 26 11.15 -1.98 -11.65
N PHE A 27 12.01 -1.23 -10.97
CA PHE A 27 11.62 -0.15 -10.07
C PHE A 27 12.46 1.09 -10.37
N LEU A 28 11.82 2.25 -10.46
CA LEU A 28 12.47 3.55 -10.58
C LEU A 28 12.12 4.42 -9.38
N MET A 29 13.09 4.69 -8.52
CA MET A 29 12.88 5.38 -7.25
C MET A 29 13.71 6.65 -7.14
N PRO A 30 13.15 7.75 -6.60
CA PRO A 30 13.92 8.96 -6.36
C PRO A 30 14.93 8.73 -5.25
N ASN A 31 16.13 9.30 -5.37
CA ASN A 31 17.20 9.20 -4.36
C ASN A 31 16.92 10.10 -3.14
N ARG A 32 15.80 9.80 -2.47
CA ARG A 32 15.27 10.43 -1.24
C ARG A 32 14.34 9.43 -0.53
N ALA A 33 13.86 9.78 0.65
CA ALA A 33 12.81 9.00 1.31
C ALA A 33 11.56 8.92 0.41
N LEU A 34 11.01 7.72 0.25
CA LEU A 34 9.80 7.48 -0.54
C LEU A 34 8.59 8.00 0.22
N ASP A 35 7.73 8.73 -0.50
CA ASP A 35 6.46 9.29 -0.02
C ASP A 35 5.25 8.45 -0.47
N ALA A 36 5.47 7.42 -1.29
CA ALA A 36 4.47 6.50 -1.79
C ALA A 36 4.89 5.03 -1.59
N PRO A 37 3.96 4.06 -1.63
CA PRO A 37 4.28 2.64 -1.52
C PRO A 37 5.15 2.14 -2.69
N LEU A 38 5.92 1.07 -2.47
CA LEU A 38 6.85 0.54 -3.47
C LEU A 38 6.18 0.20 -4.82
N ARG A 39 4.93 -0.29 -4.79
CA ARG A 39 4.11 -0.57 -5.99
C ARG A 39 3.98 0.59 -6.96
N SER A 40 4.00 1.82 -6.46
CA SER A 40 3.86 3.03 -7.29
C SER A 40 5.10 3.34 -8.12
N PHE A 41 6.23 2.73 -7.77
CA PHE A 41 7.51 2.87 -8.47
C PHE A 41 7.82 1.68 -9.38
N ALA A 42 6.93 0.68 -9.44
CA ALA A 42 7.10 -0.48 -10.31
C ALA A 42 6.88 -0.09 -11.77
N VAL A 43 7.80 -0.50 -12.63
CA VAL A 43 7.80 -0.24 -14.07
C VAL A 43 8.30 -1.48 -14.83
N SER A 44 8.12 -1.51 -16.15
CA SER A 44 8.73 -2.52 -17.03
C SER A 44 10.26 -2.43 -16.98
N ILE A 45 10.95 -3.54 -17.30
CA ILE A 45 12.42 -3.53 -17.41
C ILE A 45 12.81 -2.60 -18.57
N ASP A 46 12.09 -2.66 -19.71
CA ASP A 46 12.22 -1.74 -20.84
C ASP A 46 12.30 -0.27 -20.41
N LYS A 47 11.44 0.13 -19.45
CA LYS A 47 11.40 1.53 -18.98
C LYS A 47 12.65 1.89 -18.18
N VAL A 48 13.21 0.93 -17.44
CA VAL A 48 14.49 1.12 -16.74
C VAL A 48 15.63 1.24 -17.74
N GLU A 49 15.61 0.46 -18.83
CA GLU A 49 16.61 0.54 -19.90
C GLU A 49 16.56 1.89 -20.63
N GLU A 50 15.36 2.36 -20.96
CA GLU A 50 15.14 3.66 -21.58
C GLU A 50 15.75 4.80 -20.75
N GLU A 51 15.61 4.75 -19.42
CA GLU A 51 16.11 5.77 -18.51
C GLU A 51 17.61 5.62 -18.17
N SER A 52 18.14 4.39 -18.21
CA SER A 52 19.52 4.11 -17.80
C SER A 52 20.51 3.97 -18.96
N GLY A 53 20.03 3.63 -20.16
CA GLY A 53 20.84 3.24 -21.31
C GLY A 53 21.55 1.89 -21.14
N ILE A 54 21.07 1.04 -20.22
CA ILE A 54 21.62 -0.29 -19.94
C ILE A 54 20.62 -1.33 -20.44
N ASP A 55 21.14 -2.24 -21.26
CA ASP A 55 20.47 -3.47 -21.71
C ASP A 55 20.69 -4.55 -20.64
N PHE A 56 19.62 -4.88 -19.91
CA PHE A 56 19.59 -5.92 -18.90
C PHE A 56 19.25 -7.26 -19.54
N PHE A 57 19.72 -8.34 -18.92
CA PHE A 57 19.40 -9.70 -19.37
C PHE A 57 19.69 -10.02 -20.85
N ALA A 58 20.48 -9.21 -21.57
CA ALA A 58 21.00 -9.37 -22.94
C ALA A 58 21.58 -10.74 -23.34
N ALA A 59 21.77 -11.66 -22.37
CA ALA A 59 22.14 -13.04 -22.62
C ALA A 59 20.93 -13.93 -23.00
N LEU A 60 19.71 -13.41 -22.90
CA LEU A 60 18.49 -14.06 -23.36
C LEU A 60 18.34 -13.90 -24.89
N SER A 61 17.42 -14.66 -25.47
CA SER A 61 17.02 -14.45 -26.87
C SER A 61 16.07 -13.25 -26.97
N ASP A 62 16.16 -12.46 -28.03
CA ASP A 62 15.33 -11.27 -28.29
C ASP A 62 13.82 -11.51 -28.03
N GLU A 63 13.30 -12.68 -28.44
CA GLU A 63 11.89 -13.03 -28.24
C GLU A 63 11.52 -13.17 -26.75
N ARG A 64 12.42 -13.76 -25.95
CA ARG A 64 12.22 -13.94 -24.51
C ARG A 64 12.39 -12.65 -23.75
N GLU A 65 13.37 -11.85 -24.13
CA GLU A 65 13.63 -10.53 -23.58
C GLU A 65 12.40 -9.64 -23.77
N ALA A 66 11.94 -9.47 -25.01
CA ALA A 66 10.74 -8.70 -25.33
C ALA A 66 9.49 -9.16 -24.56
N GLN A 67 9.35 -10.47 -24.31
CA GLN A 67 8.23 -11.00 -23.54
C GLN A 67 8.35 -10.67 -22.04
N LEU A 68 9.54 -10.82 -21.47
CA LEU A 68 9.75 -10.73 -20.03
C LEU A 68 9.90 -9.29 -19.54
N GLU A 69 10.39 -8.41 -20.40
CA GLU A 69 10.78 -7.05 -20.03
C GLU A 69 9.68 -6.02 -20.22
N SER A 70 8.76 -6.27 -21.15
CA SER A 70 7.62 -5.39 -21.46
C SER A 70 6.50 -5.41 -20.41
N TYR A 71 6.41 -6.48 -19.62
CA TYR A 71 5.38 -6.63 -18.59
C TYR A 71 5.92 -6.35 -17.19
N ALA A 72 5.20 -5.56 -16.41
CA ALA A 72 5.48 -5.33 -15.00
C ALA A 72 4.20 -5.38 -14.17
N SER A 73 4.11 -6.40 -13.31
CA SER A 73 3.00 -6.59 -12.39
C SER A 73 3.52 -6.70 -10.98
N TYR A 74 3.46 -5.59 -10.22
CA TYR A 74 3.85 -5.59 -8.81
C TYR A 74 3.14 -6.67 -7.97
N PRO A 75 1.82 -6.92 -8.12
CA PRO A 75 1.11 -7.94 -7.34
C PRO A 75 1.76 -9.32 -7.40
N GLU A 76 2.32 -9.70 -8.54
CA GLU A 76 2.98 -11.00 -8.72
C GLU A 76 4.28 -11.13 -7.90
N TRP A 77 4.89 -10.02 -7.53
CA TRP A 77 6.12 -9.93 -6.74
C TRP A 77 5.89 -9.52 -5.29
N ALA A 78 4.66 -9.14 -4.94
CA ALA A 78 4.29 -8.70 -3.61
C ALA A 78 4.21 -9.88 -2.63
N PRO A 79 4.58 -9.68 -1.35
CA PRO A 79 4.23 -10.62 -0.29
C PRO A 79 2.69 -10.81 -0.27
N PRO A 80 2.18 -12.02 0.07
CA PRO A 80 0.75 -12.26 0.16
C PRO A 80 0.00 -11.24 1.03
N ASP A 81 0.65 -10.73 2.07
CA ASP A 81 0.07 -9.77 3.00
C ASP A 81 -0.19 -8.39 2.38
N GLU A 82 0.57 -7.99 1.35
CA GLU A 82 0.39 -6.69 0.66
C GLU A 82 -0.70 -6.74 -0.43
N LEU A 83 -1.06 -7.92 -0.93
CA LEU A 83 -2.09 -8.10 -1.97
C LEU A 83 -3.49 -7.77 -1.48
N ASP A 84 -3.72 -7.96 -0.18
CA ASP A 84 -4.99 -7.66 0.48
C ASP A 84 -5.06 -6.22 1.00
N GLU A 85 -4.04 -5.39 0.77
CA GLU A 85 -4.07 -3.97 1.11
C GLU A 85 -4.75 -3.16 -0.01
N VAL A 86 -5.56 -2.18 0.37
CA VAL A 86 -6.37 -1.37 -0.55
C VAL A 86 -5.85 0.06 -0.55
N GLU A 87 -5.86 0.71 -1.72
CA GLU A 87 -5.57 2.16 -1.77
C GLU A 87 -6.61 2.90 -0.91
N PRO A 88 -6.19 3.86 -0.07
CA PRO A 88 -7.14 4.72 0.64
C PRO A 88 -8.10 5.39 -0.33
N LEU A 89 -9.36 5.53 0.08
CA LEU A 89 -10.41 6.14 -0.76
C LEU A 89 -9.99 7.54 -1.25
N TYR A 90 -10.30 7.84 -2.51
CA TYR A 90 -9.98 9.11 -3.14
C TYR A 90 -10.74 10.26 -2.45
N PRO A 91 -10.08 11.25 -1.82
CA PRO A 91 -10.79 12.24 -1.00
C PRO A 91 -11.90 13.02 -1.73
N PRO A 92 -11.74 13.45 -3.00
CA PRO A 92 -12.81 14.15 -3.71
C PRO A 92 -14.06 13.31 -4.01
N SER A 93 -14.00 11.97 -3.91
CA SER A 93 -15.20 11.12 -4.03
C SER A 93 -15.93 10.93 -2.69
N LEU A 94 -15.35 11.37 -1.57
CA LEU A 94 -15.97 11.26 -0.26
C LEU A 94 -16.98 12.39 -0.02
N PRO A 95 -18.09 12.11 0.71
CA PRO A 95 -19.00 13.16 1.13
C PRO A 95 -18.32 14.20 2.02
N ARG A 96 -18.98 15.35 2.20
CA ARG A 96 -18.48 16.38 3.11
C ARG A 96 -18.29 15.82 4.53
N ASN A 97 -17.21 16.23 5.20
CA ASN A 97 -16.80 15.77 6.54
C ASN A 97 -16.43 14.26 6.63
N HIS A 98 -16.23 13.59 5.50
CA HIS A 98 -15.66 12.25 5.45
C HIS A 98 -14.20 12.34 5.05
N PHE A 99 -13.36 11.54 5.70
CA PHE A 99 -11.91 11.52 5.51
C PHE A 99 -11.48 10.11 5.19
N ASN A 100 -10.51 9.96 4.30
CA ASN A 100 -9.85 8.66 4.14
C ASN A 100 -8.88 8.41 5.31
N THR A 101 -8.33 7.20 5.39
CA THR A 101 -7.42 6.80 6.47
C THR A 101 -6.17 7.68 6.58
N VAL A 102 -5.63 8.15 5.44
CA VAL A 102 -4.45 9.04 5.40
C VAL A 102 -4.75 10.42 5.99
N GLN A 103 -5.87 11.02 5.61
CA GLN A 103 -6.31 12.30 6.16
C GLN A 103 -6.66 12.17 7.64
N ALA A 104 -7.31 11.08 8.03
CA ALA A 104 -7.65 10.81 9.42
C ALA A 104 -6.41 10.72 10.32
N ALA A 105 -5.31 10.12 9.85
CA ALA A 105 -4.06 10.07 10.59
C ALA A 105 -3.48 11.47 10.90
N GLN A 106 -3.78 12.48 10.08
CA GLN A 106 -3.36 13.87 10.33
C GLN A 106 -4.25 14.61 11.35
N LEU A 107 -5.38 14.01 11.73
CA LEU A 107 -6.36 14.58 12.66
C LEU A 107 -6.22 14.02 14.09
N GLN A 108 -5.14 13.27 14.37
CA GLN A 108 -4.82 12.78 15.71
C GLN A 108 -4.78 13.92 16.72
N ASN A 109 -5.31 13.68 17.92
CA ASN A 109 -5.43 14.67 18.99
C ASN A 109 -6.30 15.89 18.64
N SER A 110 -7.11 15.82 17.59
CA SER A 110 -8.21 16.77 17.45
C SER A 110 -9.35 16.34 18.37
N ASP A 111 -9.89 17.28 19.16
CA ASP A 111 -11.13 17.04 19.94
C ASP A 111 -12.38 16.92 19.03
N ARG A 112 -12.18 16.72 17.72
CA ARG A 112 -13.23 16.70 16.71
C ARG A 112 -13.66 15.26 16.45
N GLU A 113 -14.97 15.06 16.44
CA GLU A 113 -15.55 13.88 15.84
C GLU A 113 -15.55 14.03 14.32
N VAL A 114 -15.09 12.98 13.64
CA VAL A 114 -14.99 12.92 12.19
C VAL A 114 -15.42 11.54 11.70
N ILE A 115 -15.79 11.45 10.42
CA ILE A 115 -16.14 10.20 9.78
C ILE A 115 -14.94 9.73 8.96
N VAL A 116 -14.39 8.56 9.31
CA VAL A 116 -13.25 7.95 8.61
C VAL A 116 -13.74 6.79 7.77
N CYS A 117 -13.47 6.83 6.47
CA CYS A 117 -13.84 5.78 5.53
C CYS A 117 -12.62 5.02 5.03
N GLY A 118 -12.76 3.69 4.92
CA GLY A 118 -11.73 2.81 4.40
C GLY A 118 -12.24 1.38 4.27
N THR A 119 -11.42 0.51 3.69
CA THR A 119 -11.72 -0.91 3.54
C THR A 119 -11.10 -1.70 4.69
N VAL A 120 -11.88 -2.57 5.35
CA VAL A 120 -11.37 -3.42 6.42
C VAL A 120 -10.51 -4.52 5.80
N VAL A 121 -9.20 -4.39 5.91
CA VAL A 121 -8.23 -5.36 5.37
C VAL A 121 -7.78 -6.38 6.42
N SER A 122 -7.99 -6.08 7.70
CA SER A 122 -7.74 -7.02 8.79
C SER A 122 -8.71 -6.76 9.94
N ALA A 123 -9.18 -7.84 10.55
CA ALA A 123 -10.07 -7.81 11.69
C ALA A 123 -9.61 -8.83 12.73
N SER A 124 -9.58 -8.43 14.00
CA SER A 124 -9.13 -9.31 15.09
C SER A 124 -9.91 -9.09 16.37
N LEU A 125 -10.07 -10.17 17.15
CA LEU A 125 -10.65 -10.15 18.49
C LEU A 125 -9.54 -10.37 19.51
N SER A 126 -9.39 -9.44 20.45
CA SER A 126 -8.40 -9.54 21.52
C SER A 126 -8.87 -10.47 22.64
N ARG A 127 -7.92 -10.96 23.46
CA ARG A 127 -8.23 -11.79 24.65
C ARG A 127 -9.14 -11.08 25.66
N LYS A 128 -9.14 -9.74 25.68
CA LYS A 128 -10.00 -8.92 26.54
C LYS A 128 -11.40 -8.70 25.96
N GLY A 129 -11.66 -9.18 24.74
CA GLY A 129 -12.93 -9.06 24.04
C GLY A 129 -13.10 -7.80 23.21
N ASN A 130 -12.07 -6.97 23.04
CA ASN A 130 -12.11 -5.82 22.13
C ASN A 130 -11.87 -6.27 20.68
N VAL A 131 -12.55 -5.65 19.73
CA VAL A 131 -12.35 -5.85 18.29
C VAL A 131 -11.47 -4.73 17.72
N PHE A 132 -10.51 -5.11 16.89
CA PHE A 132 -9.67 -4.19 16.13
C PHE A 132 -9.86 -4.43 14.63
N LEU A 133 -10.14 -3.36 13.89
CA LEU A 133 -10.32 -3.37 12.44
C LEU A 133 -9.28 -2.43 11.83
N ASN A 134 -8.34 -2.96 11.06
CA ASN A 134 -7.38 -2.15 10.32
C ASN A 134 -7.96 -1.76 8.96
N LEU A 135 -7.90 -0.46 8.66
CA LEU A 135 -8.42 0.10 7.42
C LEU A 135 -7.28 0.34 6.42
N ASP A 136 -7.52 -0.06 5.18
CA ASP A 136 -6.67 0.09 3.98
C ASP A 136 -5.31 -0.62 4.01
N LYS A 137 -4.61 -0.64 5.15
CA LYS A 137 -3.32 -1.32 5.33
C LYS A 137 -3.33 -2.28 6.51
N LYS A 138 -2.67 -3.43 6.35
CA LYS A 138 -2.56 -4.45 7.40
C LYS A 138 -1.42 -4.11 8.36
N TYR A 139 -1.41 -4.75 9.52
CA TYR A 139 -0.25 -4.73 10.41
C TYR A 139 0.96 -5.36 9.71
N PRO A 140 2.19 -4.80 9.83
CA PRO A 140 2.61 -3.69 10.70
C PRO A 140 2.53 -2.29 10.06
N ASN A 141 1.99 -2.18 8.84
CA ASN A 141 1.97 -0.94 8.05
C ASN A 141 0.63 -0.18 8.17
N GLN A 142 -0.19 -0.48 9.19
CA GLN A 142 -1.54 0.05 9.31
C GLN A 142 -1.52 1.57 9.52
N ILE A 143 -2.36 2.28 8.76
CA ILE A 143 -2.51 3.74 8.87
C ILE A 143 -3.55 4.07 9.93
N PHE A 144 -4.65 3.31 9.97
CA PHE A 144 -5.78 3.59 10.84
C PHE A 144 -6.38 2.29 11.37
N THR A 145 -6.65 2.25 12.68
CA THR A 145 -7.28 1.11 13.36
C THR A 145 -8.55 1.59 14.07
N VAL A 146 -9.69 1.03 13.69
CA VAL A 146 -10.94 1.19 14.44
C VAL A 146 -10.94 0.20 15.60
N THR A 147 -11.17 0.71 16.80
CA THR A 147 -11.31 -0.13 18.01
C THR A 147 -12.75 -0.12 18.46
N ILE A 148 -13.36 -1.31 18.56
CA ILE A 148 -14.68 -1.50 19.18
C ILE A 148 -14.45 -2.18 20.54
N TRP A 149 -14.71 -1.43 21.60
CA TRP A 149 -14.54 -1.92 22.97
C TRP A 149 -15.59 -2.97 23.32
N LYS A 150 -15.23 -3.93 24.18
CA LYS A 150 -16.09 -5.07 24.54
C LYS A 150 -17.49 -4.64 25.03
N ASP A 151 -17.56 -3.58 25.83
CA ASP A 151 -18.80 -3.01 26.35
C ASP A 151 -19.71 -2.42 25.26
N GLN A 152 -19.13 -1.98 24.14
CA GLN A 152 -19.87 -1.48 22.99
C GLN A 152 -20.29 -2.60 22.02
N LEU A 153 -19.67 -3.79 22.09
CA LEU A 153 -20.01 -4.92 21.23
C LEU A 153 -21.44 -5.45 21.47
N GLU A 154 -22.00 -5.27 22.67
CA GLU A 154 -23.37 -5.67 22.99
C GLU A 154 -24.43 -4.93 22.16
N GLN A 155 -24.06 -3.81 21.53
CA GLN A 155 -24.95 -3.03 20.65
C GLN A 155 -25.00 -3.58 19.22
N PHE A 156 -24.15 -4.54 18.87
CA PHE A 156 -24.11 -5.16 17.55
C PHE A 156 -24.86 -6.49 17.58
N ASP A 157 -25.74 -6.70 16.61
CA ASP A 157 -26.45 -7.96 16.38
C ASP A 157 -25.63 -8.97 15.55
N TYR A 158 -24.42 -8.58 15.13
CA TYR A 158 -23.46 -9.41 14.40
C TYR A 158 -22.05 -9.31 14.99
N ALA A 159 -21.19 -10.28 14.69
CA ALA A 159 -19.78 -10.26 15.05
C ALA A 159 -18.98 -9.34 14.09
N PRO A 160 -18.55 -8.13 14.50
CA PRO A 160 -17.98 -7.16 13.56
C PRO A 160 -16.64 -7.63 12.98
N HIS A 161 -15.85 -8.36 13.77
CA HIS A 161 -14.56 -8.88 13.34
C HIS A 161 -14.65 -9.99 12.27
N GLU A 162 -15.80 -10.63 12.13
CA GLU A 162 -16.04 -11.63 11.08
C GLU A 162 -16.77 -11.00 9.89
N SER A 163 -17.79 -10.17 10.17
CA SER A 163 -18.73 -9.69 9.16
C SER A 163 -18.24 -8.49 8.37
N LEU A 164 -17.25 -7.74 8.88
CA LEU A 164 -16.76 -6.52 8.23
C LEU A 164 -15.49 -6.73 7.40
N LEU A 165 -14.82 -7.88 7.51
CA LEU A 165 -13.60 -8.15 6.74
C LEU A 165 -13.88 -8.04 5.23
N GLY A 166 -13.03 -7.29 4.51
CA GLY A 166 -13.14 -7.02 3.08
C GLY A 166 -14.19 -5.97 2.69
N LYS A 167 -14.95 -5.40 3.64
CA LYS A 167 -15.96 -4.39 3.35
C LYS A 167 -15.39 -2.98 3.45
N ALA A 168 -15.85 -2.10 2.55
CA ALA A 168 -15.70 -0.66 2.71
C ALA A 168 -16.69 -0.15 3.77
N ILE A 169 -16.18 0.54 4.78
CA ILE A 169 -16.96 1.10 5.88
C ILE A 169 -16.62 2.57 6.10
N CYS A 170 -17.52 3.29 6.76
CA CYS A 170 -17.27 4.62 7.30
C CYS A 170 -17.62 4.60 8.79
N VAL A 171 -16.71 5.07 9.63
CA VAL A 171 -16.85 5.04 11.09
C VAL A 171 -16.75 6.46 11.63
N GLU A 172 -17.73 6.84 12.45
CA GLU A 172 -17.75 8.13 13.13
C GLU A 172 -17.17 7.99 14.54
N GLY A 173 -16.31 8.93 14.92
CA GLY A 173 -15.78 8.99 16.27
C GLY A 173 -14.63 9.96 16.43
N LYS A 174 -14.05 9.96 17.64
CA LYS A 174 -12.85 10.72 17.95
C LYS A 174 -11.60 10.00 17.46
N VAL A 175 -10.71 10.74 16.80
CA VAL A 175 -9.41 10.21 16.36
C VAL A 175 -8.38 10.48 17.44
N VAL A 176 -7.91 9.41 18.08
CA VAL A 176 -6.89 9.42 19.14
C VAL A 176 -5.52 9.02 18.62
#